data_AF-A0A372Q4W3-F1
#
_entry.id   AF-A0A372Q4W3-F1
#
_cell.length_a   1.000
_cell.length_b   1.000
_cell.length_c   1.000
_cell.angle_alpha   90.00
_cell.angle_beta   90.00
_cell.angle_gamma   90.00
#
_symmetry.space_group_name_H-M   'P 1'
#
loop_
_entity.id
_entity.type
_entity.pdbx_description
1 polymer ?
#
loop_
_entity_poly.entity_id
_entity_poly.type
_entity_poly.pdbx_seq_one_letter_code
_entity_poly.pdbx_strand_id
1 'polypeptide(L)'
;MDFMDKDSNDHVLLKPKQDTTDQSLLKVFVFYGIPFAIIEHLSFIELFKKLCPGYILPSRDKLSGVIFSHLAIKIENKIDSILENATNLTL
;
A
#
# COMPACT_ATOMS: atom_id res chain seq x y z
N MET A 1 -36.55 -26.29 -3.24
CA MET A 1 -36.11 -26.11 -4.63
C MET A 1 -35.33 -24.81 -4.63
N ASP A 2 -34.01 -24.95 -4.54
CA ASP A 2 -33.04 -23.88 -4.39
C ASP A 2 -32.98 -22.98 -5.63
N PHE A 3 -33.00 -21.66 -5.43
CA PHE A 3 -32.45 -20.72 -6.39
C PHE A 3 -31.20 -20.13 -5.74
N MET A 4 -30.08 -20.76 -6.07
CA MET A 4 -28.74 -20.45 -5.57
C MET A 4 -28.38 -18.99 -5.85
N ASP A 5 -28.25 -18.18 -4.80
CA ASP A 5 -27.45 -16.96 -4.84
C ASP A 5 -26.00 -17.40 -4.99
N LYS A 6 -25.56 -17.43 -6.25
CA LYS A 6 -24.19 -17.75 -6.62
C LYS A 6 -23.40 -16.47 -6.41
N ASP A 7 -22.91 -16.29 -5.19
CA ASP A 7 -21.82 -15.37 -4.85
C ASP A 7 -20.57 -15.77 -5.66
N SER A 8 -20.56 -15.42 -6.93
CA SER A 8 -19.45 -15.66 -7.85
C SER A 8 -18.64 -14.39 -7.96
N ASN A 9 -17.52 -14.37 -7.24
CA ASN A 9 -16.31 -13.60 -7.52
C ASN A 9 -16.48 -12.09 -7.73
N ASP A 10 -16.42 -11.33 -6.64
CA ASP A 10 -15.86 -9.99 -6.71
C ASP A 10 -14.46 -9.99 -6.07
N HIS A 11 -13.52 -10.63 -6.75
CA HIS A 11 -12.09 -10.65 -6.39
C HIS A 11 -11.38 -9.33 -6.78
N VAL A 12 -12.11 -8.30 -7.20
CA VAL A 12 -11.55 -7.01 -7.58
C VAL A 12 -11.56 -6.09 -6.36
N LEU A 13 -10.42 -6.06 -5.67
CA LEU A 13 -10.20 -5.12 -4.59
C LEU A 13 -10.31 -3.67 -5.13
N LEU A 14 -11.31 -2.91 -4.65
CA LEU A 14 -11.55 -1.53 -5.06
C LEU A 14 -10.26 -0.70 -4.99
N LYS A 15 -9.95 0.10 -6.03
CA LYS A 15 -8.78 1.00 -6.10
C LYS A 15 -8.42 1.70 -4.78
N PRO A 16 -9.36 2.37 -4.06
CA PRO A 16 -9.02 3.03 -2.79
C PRO A 16 -8.57 2.07 -1.68
N LYS A 17 -9.06 0.82 -1.65
CA LYS A 17 -8.57 -0.22 -0.72
C LYS A 17 -7.18 -0.73 -1.13
N GLN A 18 -6.84 -0.67 -2.42
CA GLN A 18 -5.55 -1.12 -2.92
C GLN A 18 -4.45 -0.13 -2.51
N ASP A 19 -4.72 1.16 -2.67
CA ASP A 19 -3.78 2.23 -2.33
C ASP A 19 -3.43 2.24 -0.83
N THR A 20 -4.39 1.97 0.06
CA THR A 20 -4.12 1.88 1.51
C THR A 20 -3.28 0.65 1.88
N THR A 21 -3.45 -0.45 1.15
CA THR A 21 -2.70 -1.69 1.36
C THR A 21 -1.27 -1.53 0.84
N ASP A 22 -1.09 -0.96 -0.34
CA ASP A 22 0.20 -0.61 -0.95
C ASP A 22 1.03 0.29 0.00
N GLN A 23 0.41 1.28 0.64
CA GLN A 23 1.08 2.13 1.62
C GLN A 23 1.50 1.37 2.87
N SER A 24 0.68 0.43 3.35
CA SER A 24 0.98 -0.37 4.53
C SER A 24 2.13 -1.35 4.26
N LEU A 25 2.10 -1.99 3.09
CA LEU A 25 3.17 -2.84 2.58
C LEU A 25 4.48 -2.06 2.48
N LEU A 26 4.47 -0.88 1.85
CA LEU A 26 5.67 -0.06 1.71
C LEU A 26 6.28 0.32 3.07
N LYS A 27 5.45 0.68 4.05
CA LYS A 27 5.93 0.98 5.41
C LYS A 27 6.70 -0.18 6.03
N VAL A 28 6.23 -1.42 5.86
CA VAL A 28 6.95 -2.61 6.34
C VAL A 28 8.32 -2.72 5.66
N PHE A 29 8.38 -2.51 4.34
CA PHE A 29 9.67 -2.56 3.62
C PHE A 29 10.65 -1.50 4.14
N VAL A 30 10.18 -0.27 4.34
CA VAL A 30 11.03 0.84 4.81
C VAL A 30 11.44 0.65 6.28
N PHE A 31 10.50 0.33 7.18
CA PHE A 31 10.78 0.21 8.62
C PHE A 31 11.75 -0.91 8.95
N TYR A 32 11.64 -2.04 8.24
CA TYR A 32 12.47 -3.22 8.51
C TYR A 32 13.64 -3.35 7.53
N GLY A 33 13.88 -2.35 6.66
CA GLY A 33 14.97 -2.38 5.69
C GLY A 33 14.91 -3.55 4.72
N ILE A 34 13.71 -4.00 4.36
CA ILE A 34 13.51 -5.13 3.44
C ILE A 34 13.87 -4.66 2.03
N PRO A 35 14.77 -5.36 1.31
CA PRO A 35 15.07 -5.04 -0.08
C PRO A 35 13.81 -5.10 -0.95
N PHE A 36 13.54 -4.08 -1.76
CA PHE A 36 12.36 -4.05 -2.64
C PHE A 36 12.31 -5.23 -3.62
N ALA A 37 13.46 -5.83 -3.95
CA ALA A 37 13.54 -7.03 -4.78
C ALA A 37 12.74 -8.23 -4.21
N ILE A 38 12.48 -8.26 -2.90
CA ILE A 38 11.68 -9.32 -2.26
C ILE A 38 10.24 -9.34 -2.76
N ILE A 39 9.67 -8.20 -3.19
CA ILE A 39 8.25 -8.13 -3.60
C ILE A 39 7.94 -9.00 -4.82
N GLU A 40 8.94 -9.24 -5.66
CA GLU A 40 8.84 -10.07 -6.87
C GLU A 40 9.39 -11.49 -6.66
N HIS A 41 9.90 -11.80 -5.47
CA HIS A 41 10.38 -13.14 -5.16
C HIS A 41 9.22 -14.13 -5.10
N LEU A 42 9.39 -15.31 -5.72
CA LEU A 42 8.32 -16.29 -5.89
C LEU A 42 7.66 -16.68 -4.55
N SER A 43 8.46 -16.99 -3.53
CA SER A 43 7.93 -17.37 -2.21
C SER A 43 7.15 -16.23 -1.54
N PHE A 44 7.49 -14.97 -1.83
CA PHE A 44 6.79 -13.82 -1.29
C PHE A 44 5.44 -13.62 -1.98
N ILE A 45 5.41 -13.79 -3.30
CA ILE A 45 4.17 -13.76 -4.09
C ILE A 45 3.23 -14.89 -3.65
N GLU A 46 3.75 -16.11 -3.50
CA GLU A 46 2.96 -17.25 -3.02
C GLU A 46 2.42 -17.04 -1.61
N LEU A 47 3.22 -16.46 -0.72
CA LEU A 47 2.79 -16.09 0.63
C LEU A 47 1.62 -15.11 0.59
N PHE A 48 1.72 -14.03 -0.18
CA PHE A 48 0.66 -13.02 -0.29
C PHE A 48 -0.60 -13.56 -0.97
N LYS A 49 -0.48 -14.44 -1.96
CA LYS A 49 -1.63 -15.12 -2.56
C LYS A 49 -2.41 -15.95 -1.53
N LYS A 50 -1.71 -16.58 -0.57
CA LYS A 50 -2.34 -17.35 0.51
C LYS A 50 -2.93 -16.45 1.60
N LEU A 51 -2.24 -15.38 1.99
CA LEU A 51 -2.66 -14.50 3.08
C LEU A 51 -3.76 -13.51 2.67
N CYS A 52 -3.70 -12.98 1.44
CA CYS A 52 -4.58 -11.92 0.95
C CYS A 52 -5.07 -12.24 -0.46
N PRO A 53 -5.96 -13.24 -0.62
CA PRO A 53 -6.47 -13.63 -1.93
C PRO A 53 -7.26 -12.47 -2.55
N GLY A 54 -6.86 -12.02 -3.74
CA GLY A 54 -7.43 -10.87 -4.45
C GLY A 54 -6.60 -9.57 -4.37
N TYR A 55 -5.58 -9.52 -3.50
CA TYR A 55 -4.63 -8.41 -3.54
C TYR A 55 -3.58 -8.64 -4.63
N ILE A 56 -3.45 -7.65 -5.52
CA ILE A 56 -2.44 -7.67 -6.57
C ILE A 56 -1.22 -6.91 -6.05
N LEU A 57 -0.13 -7.65 -5.80
CA LEU A 57 1.15 -7.08 -5.39
C LEU A 57 1.64 -6.06 -6.42
N PRO A 58 2.16 -4.90 -5.97
CA PRO A 58 2.82 -3.97 -6.87
C PRO A 58 4.13 -4.58 -7.39
N SER A 59 4.55 -4.18 -8.59
CA SER A 59 5.92 -4.45 -9.04
C SER A 59 6.92 -3.70 -8.18
N ARG A 60 8.17 -4.16 -8.20
CA ARG A 60 9.28 -3.50 -7.50
C ARG A 60 9.37 -2.03 -7.86
N ASP A 61 9.33 -1.71 -9.15
CA ASP A 61 9.50 -0.34 -9.63
C ASP A 61 8.31 0.54 -9.24
N LYS A 62 7.09 -0.02 -9.19
CA LYS A 62 5.91 0.70 -8.68
C LYS A 62 6.04 0.96 -7.17
N LEU A 63 6.53 -0.02 -6.41
CA LEU A 63 6.72 0.09 -4.96
C LEU A 63 7.80 1.11 -4.60
N SER A 64 9.00 0.98 -5.20
CA SER A 64 10.16 1.82 -4.90
C SER A 64 10.11 3.20 -5.53
N GLY A 65 9.43 3.35 -6.67
CA GLY A 65 9.29 4.62 -7.37
C GLY A 65 8.02 5.34 -6.96
N VAL A 66 6.88 4.86 -7.46
CA VAL A 66 5.60 5.58 -7.39
C VAL A 66 5.04 5.66 -5.97
N ILE A 67 4.87 4.50 -5.31
CA ILE A 67 4.24 4.44 -3.99
C ILE A 67 5.13 5.13 -2.95
N PHE A 68 6.45 4.91 -3.04
CA PHE A 68 7.43 5.55 -2.16
C PHE A 68 7.46 7.06 -2.31
N SER A 69 7.56 7.58 -3.53
CA SER A 69 7.57 9.03 -3.77
C SER A 69 6.26 9.67 -3.31
N HIS A 70 5.12 9.03 -3.58
CA HIS A 70 3.82 9.53 -3.12
C HIS A 70 3.74 9.63 -1.60
N LEU A 71 4.23 8.61 -0.87
CA LEU A 71 4.28 8.66 0.59
C LEU A 71 5.25 9.73 1.11
N ALA A 72 6.42 9.91 0.47
CA ALA A 72 7.39 10.93 0.85
C ALA A 72 6.79 12.33 0.75
N ILE A 73 6.21 12.67 -0.40
CA ILE A 73 5.53 13.95 -0.65
C ILE A 73 4.40 14.18 0.37
N LYS A 74 3.60 13.14 0.66
CA LYS A 74 2.53 13.24 1.65
C LYS A 74 3.04 13.54 3.05
N ILE A 75 4.21 13.01 3.42
CA ILE A 75 4.86 13.28 4.70
C ILE A 75 5.44 14.70 4.72
N GLU A 76 6.12 15.13 3.65
CA GLU A 76 6.64 16.49 3.49
C GLU A 76 5.53 17.52 3.66
N ASN A 77 4.44 17.40 2.88
CA ASN A 77 3.28 18.29 3.00
C ASN A 77 2.67 18.32 4.41
N LYS A 78 2.71 17.18 5.13
CA LYS A 78 2.22 17.10 6.50
C LYS A 78 3.15 17.84 7.46
N ILE A 79 4.46 17.72 7.28
CA ILE A 79 5.47 18.45 8.05
C ILE A 79 5.31 19.95 7.82
N ASP A 80 5.19 20.38 6.57
CA ASP A 80 5.01 21.79 6.21
C ASP A 80 3.75 22.37 6.85
N SER A 81 2.62 21.66 6.77
CA SER A 81 1.38 22.08 7.42
C SER A 81 1.50 22.19 8.94
N ILE A 82 2.24 21.29 9.60
CA ILE A 82 2.49 21.37 11.04
C ILE A 82 3.34 22.61 11.36
N LEU A 83 4.37 22.88 10.54
CA LEU A 83 5.26 24.02 10.73
C LEU A 83 4.53 25.35 10.53
N GLU A 84 3.74 25.50 9.46
CA GLU A 84 2.91 26.69 9.21
C GLU A 84 1.97 26.97 10.38
N ASN A 85 1.29 25.93 10.88
CA ASN A 85 0.40 26.05 12.03
C ASN A 85 1.15 26.45 13.31
N ALA A 86 2.36 25.92 13.53
CA ALA A 86 3.18 26.30 14.67
C ALA A 86 3.66 27.77 14.59
N THR A 87 4.04 28.24 13.39
CA THR A 87 4.41 29.65 13.18
C THR A 87 3.24 30.60 13.41
N ASN A 88 2.02 30.21 13.00
CA ASN A 88 0.81 31.00 13.24
C ASN A 88 0.40 31.07 14.73
N LEU A 89 0.99 30.22 15.58
CA LEU A 89 0.74 30.20 17.03
C LEU A 89 1.84 30.90 17.85
N THR A 90 2.95 31.28 17.24
CA THR A 90 4.05 31.97 17.93
C THR A 90 3.88 33.47 17.76
N LEU A 91 3.30 34.13 18.79
CA LEU A 91 3.12 35.59 18.93
C LEU A 91 4.44 36.32 19.21
#